data_AF-A0A377V4G3-F1
#
_entry.id   AF-A0A377V4G3-F1
#
_cell.length_a   1.000
_cell.length_b   1.000
_cell.length_c   1.000
_cell.angle_alpha   90.00
_cell.angle_beta   90.00
_cell.angle_gamma   90.00
#
_symmetry.space_group_name_H-M   'P 1'
#
loop_
_entity.id
_entity.type
_entity.pdbx_description
1 polymer ?
#
loop_
_entity_poly.entity_id
_entity_poly.type
_entity_poly.pdbx_seq_one_letter_code
_entity_poly.pdbx_strand_id
1 'polypeptide(L)'
;MPYTLKHLPERYPRPKPLKFSRWLVALVVMLSVSIIIMRIFGHYVENLYFWRLALGFPVALWSVLLSSRLLVWSLQDSKANAFDKQREQWILRETRKARRALQVLSATFITGHSSVAQKDTAIAMQNNDSIIVSQVGRDGNESARMSQISSSPQDSMEFVIMNIFSQMIADIPFTQIPDKCPLVVVFDVTTSLPLENIRHYWDEAWQKEQYHFSC
;
A
#
# COMPACT_ATOMS: atom_id res chain seq x y z
N MET A 1 1.71 -28.20 -12.85
CA MET A 1 0.70 -28.28 -11.78
C MET A 1 -0.10 -26.98 -11.76
N PRO A 2 -1.43 -27.02 -11.68
CA PRO A 2 -2.26 -25.81 -11.65
C PRO A 2 -1.96 -25.05 -10.36
N TYR A 3 -1.55 -23.79 -10.49
CA TYR A 3 -1.32 -22.87 -9.38
C TYR A 3 -2.66 -22.26 -9.01
N THR A 4 -3.03 -22.25 -7.73
CA THR A 4 -4.36 -21.78 -7.31
C THR A 4 -4.25 -21.06 -5.97
N LEU A 5 -4.41 -19.73 -6.01
CA LEU A 5 -4.48 -18.87 -4.82
C LEU A 5 -5.82 -18.98 -4.06
N LYS A 6 -6.72 -19.91 -4.44
CA LYS A 6 -8.01 -20.10 -3.76
C LYS A 6 -7.85 -20.59 -2.32
N HIS A 7 -6.76 -21.28 -2.02
CA HIS A 7 -6.47 -21.80 -0.68
C HIS A 7 -5.23 -21.11 -0.13
N LEU A 8 -5.42 -19.96 0.52
CA LEU A 8 -4.34 -19.37 1.29
C LEU A 8 -4.12 -20.21 2.55
N PRO A 9 -2.87 -20.56 2.88
CA PRO A 9 -2.58 -21.21 4.16
C PRO A 9 -3.03 -20.30 5.31
N GLU A 10 -3.49 -20.90 6.41
CA GLU A 10 -3.90 -20.17 7.60
C GLU A 10 -2.70 -19.51 8.29
N ARG A 11 -2.96 -18.51 9.15
CA ARG A 11 -1.92 -17.91 10.00
C ARG A 11 -1.62 -18.82 11.18
N TYR A 12 -0.38 -18.78 11.67
CA TYR A 12 -0.04 -19.56 12.86
C TYR A 12 -0.77 -18.99 14.10
N PRO A 13 -1.37 -19.82 14.96
CA PRO A 13 -2.07 -19.35 16.15
C PRO A 13 -1.09 -18.66 17.10
N ARG A 14 -1.36 -17.39 17.42
CA ARG A 14 -0.48 -16.62 18.31
C ARG A 14 -0.69 -16.98 19.78
N PRO A 15 0.39 -17.10 20.57
CA PRO A 15 0.26 -17.29 22.01
C PRO A 15 -0.41 -16.06 22.63
N LYS A 16 -1.33 -16.28 23.59
CA LYS A 16 -1.99 -15.17 24.30
C LYS A 16 -0.93 -14.30 25.00
N PRO A 17 -1.07 -12.96 24.98
CA PRO A 17 -0.11 -12.06 25.61
C PRO A 17 -0.04 -12.32 27.11
N LEU A 18 1.17 -12.23 27.66
CA LEU A 18 1.39 -12.28 29.09
C LEU A 18 0.75 -11.05 29.76
N LYS A 19 -0.17 -11.30 30.69
CA LYS A 19 -0.77 -10.24 31.50
C LYS A 19 0.20 -9.83 32.61
N PHE A 20 1.06 -8.84 32.34
CA PHE A 20 2.05 -8.32 33.31
C PHE A 20 1.44 -7.94 34.66
N SER A 21 0.20 -7.41 34.67
CA SER A 21 -0.54 -7.09 35.88
C SER A 21 -0.67 -8.28 36.85
N ARG A 22 -0.90 -9.51 36.35
CA ARG A 22 -1.02 -10.70 37.22
C ARG A 22 0.31 -11.05 37.90
N TRP A 23 1.42 -10.85 37.20
CA TRP A 23 2.75 -11.09 37.73
C TRP A 23 3.15 -10.04 38.77
N LEU A 24 2.76 -8.78 38.56
CA LEU A 24 2.95 -7.72 39.55
C LEU A 24 2.13 -7.98 40.83
N VAL A 25 0.87 -8.40 40.70
CA VAL A 25 0.05 -8.79 41.86
C VAL A 25 0.70 -9.94 42.62
N ALA A 26 1.21 -10.96 41.92
CA ALA A 26 1.92 -12.08 42.57
C ALA A 26 3.17 -11.61 43.35
N LEU A 27 3.94 -10.65 42.81
CA LEU A 27 5.08 -10.07 43.51
C LEU A 27 4.65 -9.31 44.77
N VAL A 28 3.61 -8.48 44.68
CA VAL A 28 3.08 -7.74 45.84
C VAL A 28 2.62 -8.71 46.94
N VAL A 29 1.94 -9.80 46.57
CA VAL A 29 1.50 -10.84 47.52
C VAL A 29 2.70 -11.57 48.15
N MET A 30 3.72 -11.94 47.37
CA MET A 30 4.93 -12.56 47.92
C MET A 30 5.66 -11.64 48.89
N LEU A 31 5.78 -10.35 48.55
CA LEU A 31 6.41 -9.35 49.42
C LEU A 31 5.61 -9.10 50.69
N SER A 32 4.27 -9.01 50.61
CA SER A 32 3.43 -8.80 51.79
C SER A 32 3.50 -9.97 52.75
N VAL A 33 3.46 -11.20 52.24
CA VAL A 33 3.67 -12.42 53.05
C VAL A 33 5.05 -12.42 53.70
N SER A 34 6.09 -12.09 52.95
CA SER A 34 7.46 -12.01 53.48
C SER A 34 7.59 -10.98 54.62
N ILE A 35 6.95 -9.81 54.47
CA ILE A 35 6.91 -8.75 55.50
C ILE A 35 6.12 -9.19 56.74
N ILE A 36 4.99 -9.89 56.57
CA ILE A 36 4.16 -10.39 57.69
C ILE A 36 4.93 -11.43 58.50
N ILE A 37 5.55 -12.40 57.82
CA ILE A 37 6.40 -13.42 58.46
C ILE A 37 7.56 -12.74 59.20
N MET A 38 8.19 -11.75 58.55
CA MET A 38 9.26 -10.95 59.15
C MET A 38 8.80 -10.23 60.43
N ARG A 39 7.60 -9.64 60.46
CA ARG A 39 7.09 -8.95 61.65
C ARG A 39 6.86 -9.90 62.84
N ILE A 40 6.56 -11.17 62.57
CA ILE A 40 6.31 -12.19 63.61
C ILE A 40 7.63 -12.77 64.15
N PHE A 41 8.63 -13.00 63.27
CA PHE A 41 9.88 -13.68 63.63
C PHE A 41 11.10 -12.74 63.81
N GLY A 42 10.99 -11.47 63.42
CA GLY A 42 12.09 -10.51 63.36
C GLY A 42 12.64 -10.04 64.70
N HIS A 43 12.04 -10.45 65.83
CA HIS A 43 12.55 -10.12 67.17
C HIS A 43 13.86 -10.84 67.53
N TYR A 44 14.28 -11.85 66.76
CA TYR A 44 15.36 -12.77 67.13
C TYR A 44 16.63 -12.70 66.25
N VAL A 45 16.70 -11.85 65.23
CA VAL A 45 17.78 -11.90 64.22
C VAL A 45 18.33 -10.51 63.88
N GLU A 46 19.65 -10.41 63.67
CA GLU A 46 20.34 -9.19 63.24
C GLU A 46 19.71 -8.58 61.98
N ASN A 47 19.38 -7.29 62.08
CA ASN A 47 18.36 -6.62 61.26
C ASN A 47 18.73 -6.59 59.75
N LEU A 48 19.96 -6.26 59.38
CA LEU A 48 20.30 -5.84 58.01
C LEU A 48 20.41 -6.98 56.98
N TYR A 49 21.06 -8.10 57.34
CA TYR A 49 21.20 -9.26 56.45
C TYR A 49 19.87 -9.99 56.27
N PHE A 50 19.05 -10.04 57.32
CA PHE A 50 17.74 -10.68 57.27
C PHE A 50 16.76 -9.92 56.37
N TRP A 51 16.76 -8.57 56.39
CA TRP A 51 15.97 -7.77 55.45
C TRP A 51 16.37 -7.97 53.98
N ARG A 52 17.68 -8.11 53.70
CA ARG A 52 18.16 -8.41 52.35
C ARG A 52 17.68 -9.77 51.87
N LEU A 53 17.66 -10.78 52.73
CA LEU A 53 17.15 -12.11 52.37
C LEU A 53 15.62 -12.11 52.21
N ALA A 54 14.89 -11.46 53.11
CA ALA A 54 13.43 -11.41 53.11
C ALA A 54 12.85 -10.70 51.88
N LEU A 55 13.51 -9.66 51.38
CA LEU A 55 13.11 -8.95 50.15
C LEU A 55 13.78 -9.52 48.90
N GLY A 56 15.07 -9.87 49.01
CA GLY A 56 15.87 -10.33 47.89
C GLY A 56 15.43 -11.68 47.37
N PHE A 57 15.08 -12.64 48.24
CA PHE A 57 14.69 -13.97 47.82
C PHE A 57 13.36 -13.99 47.02
N PRO A 58 12.27 -13.35 47.48
CA PRO A 58 11.04 -13.26 46.68
C PRO A 58 11.24 -12.56 45.33
N VAL A 59 12.03 -11.48 45.30
CA VAL A 59 12.30 -10.74 44.05
C VAL A 59 13.13 -11.58 43.09
N ALA A 60 14.16 -12.27 43.57
CA ALA A 60 14.99 -13.16 42.75
C ALA A 60 14.15 -14.33 42.19
N LEU A 61 13.37 -15.00 43.05
CA LEU A 61 12.49 -16.10 42.64
C LEU A 61 11.46 -15.65 41.60
N TRP A 62 10.79 -14.52 41.85
CA TRP A 62 9.84 -13.92 40.92
C TRP A 62 10.49 -13.57 39.57
N SER A 63 11.68 -12.97 39.61
CA SER A 63 12.43 -12.59 38.40
C SER A 63 12.77 -13.79 37.53
N VAL A 64 13.24 -14.89 38.14
CA VAL A 64 13.56 -16.14 37.43
C VAL A 64 12.29 -16.76 36.81
N LEU A 65 11.19 -16.81 37.55
CA LEU A 65 9.92 -17.36 37.06
C LEU A 65 9.33 -16.50 35.92
N LEU A 66 9.37 -15.18 36.04
CA LEU A 66 8.89 -14.29 34.99
C LEU A 66 9.77 -14.40 33.73
N SER A 67 11.10 -14.39 33.90
CA SER A 67 12.07 -14.48 32.81
C SER A 67 11.92 -15.79 32.03
N SER A 68 11.85 -16.92 32.73
CA SER A 68 11.61 -18.23 32.07
C SER A 68 10.29 -18.25 31.30
N ARG A 69 9.22 -17.67 31.86
CA ARG A 69 7.93 -17.62 31.17
C ARG A 69 7.93 -16.70 29.95
N LEU A 70 8.65 -15.58 30.01
CA LEU A 70 8.88 -14.67 28.89
C LEU A 70 9.69 -15.33 27.79
N LEU A 71 10.74 -16.09 28.14
CA LEU A 71 11.54 -16.85 27.18
C LEU A 71 10.67 -17.86 26.42
N VAL A 72 9.85 -18.67 27.12
CA VAL A 72 8.94 -19.62 26.49
C VAL A 72 7.95 -18.91 25.56
N TRP A 73 7.39 -17.79 25.99
CA TRP A 73 6.47 -17.00 25.15
C TRP A 73 7.18 -16.44 23.91
N SER A 74 8.39 -15.90 24.06
CA SER A 74 9.21 -15.37 22.96
C SER A 74 9.58 -16.43 21.93
N LEU A 75 9.91 -17.65 22.37
CA LEU A 75 10.16 -18.78 21.48
C LEU A 75 8.90 -19.17 20.68
N GLN A 76 7.74 -19.21 21.34
CA GLN A 76 6.46 -19.48 20.69
C GLN A 76 6.09 -18.40 19.67
N ASP A 77 6.30 -17.12 20.02
CA ASP A 77 6.05 -16.00 19.11
C ASP A 77 7.02 -16.00 17.93
N SER A 78 8.30 -16.28 18.17
CA SER A 78 9.32 -16.42 17.12
C SER A 78 8.97 -17.52 16.12
N LYS A 79 8.48 -18.67 16.60
CA LYS A 79 7.99 -19.75 15.72
C LYS A 79 6.80 -19.29 14.86
N ALA A 80 5.85 -18.57 15.45
CA ALA A 80 4.70 -18.02 14.74
C ALA A 80 5.15 -17.01 13.66
N ASN A 81 6.07 -16.10 14.00
CA ASN A 81 6.62 -15.11 13.08
C ASN A 81 7.41 -15.77 11.93
N ALA A 82 8.19 -16.82 12.22
CA ALA A 82 8.91 -17.56 11.18
C ALA A 82 7.95 -18.23 10.18
N PHE A 83 6.87 -18.83 10.68
CA PHE A 83 5.83 -19.43 9.84
C PHE A 83 5.12 -18.36 8.99
N ASP A 84 4.71 -17.25 9.60
CA ASP A 84 4.06 -16.13 8.92
C ASP A 84 4.97 -15.55 7.80
N LYS A 85 6.28 -15.44 8.06
CA LYS A 85 7.26 -14.98 7.06
C LYS A 85 7.40 -15.95 5.90
N GLN A 86 7.47 -17.26 6.16
CA GLN A 86 7.51 -18.27 5.10
C GLN A 86 6.23 -18.26 4.26
N ARG A 87 5.07 -18.13 4.91
CA ARG A 87 3.78 -17.98 4.25
C ARG A 87 3.74 -16.77 3.33
N GLU A 88 4.21 -15.62 3.78
CA GLU A 88 4.27 -14.40 2.96
C GLU A 88 5.18 -14.59 1.74
N GLN A 89 6.37 -15.17 1.95
CA GLN A 89 7.28 -15.49 0.85
C GLN A 89 6.65 -16.46 -0.16
N TRP A 90 5.91 -17.46 0.32
CA TRP A 90 5.18 -18.39 -0.55
C TRP A 90 4.09 -17.67 -1.36
N ILE A 91 3.28 -16.82 -0.72
CA ILE A 91 2.26 -16.01 -1.42
C ILE A 91 2.92 -15.12 -2.48
N LEU A 92 4.03 -14.46 -2.16
CA LEU A 92 4.75 -13.61 -3.11
C LEU A 92 5.31 -14.42 -4.29
N ARG A 93 5.82 -15.63 -4.04
CA ARG A 93 6.32 -16.52 -5.10
C ARG A 93 5.17 -17.00 -5.99
N GLU A 94 4.07 -17.46 -5.40
CA GLU A 94 2.92 -17.96 -6.17
C GLU A 94 2.18 -16.84 -6.90
N THR A 95 2.05 -15.65 -6.31
CA THR A 95 1.54 -14.47 -7.03
C THR A 95 2.43 -14.07 -8.19
N ARG A 96 3.76 -14.11 -8.05
CA ARG A 96 4.70 -13.87 -9.17
C ARG A 96 4.58 -14.90 -10.29
N LYS A 97 4.38 -16.18 -9.96
CA LYS A 97 4.14 -17.24 -10.97
C LYS A 97 2.80 -17.08 -11.66
N ALA A 98 1.76 -16.71 -10.91
CA ALA A 98 0.40 -16.58 -11.41
C ALA A 98 0.17 -15.27 -12.19
N ARG A 99 0.90 -14.21 -11.84
CA ARG A 99 0.88 -12.93 -12.56
C ARG A 99 1.66 -13.13 -13.86
N ARG A 100 0.95 -13.18 -15.00
CA ARG A 100 1.58 -12.90 -16.30
C ARG A 100 2.28 -11.54 -16.18
N ALA A 101 3.51 -11.42 -16.65
CA ALA A 101 4.27 -10.18 -16.57
C ALA A 101 3.46 -9.05 -17.21
N LEU A 102 2.92 -8.15 -16.39
CA LEU A 102 2.32 -6.91 -16.85
C LEU A 102 3.49 -5.99 -17.16
N GLN A 103 3.90 -5.96 -18.42
CA GLN A 103 4.90 -5.02 -18.90
C GLN A 103 4.17 -3.75 -19.34
N VAL A 104 4.48 -2.65 -18.68
CA VAL A 104 4.08 -1.32 -19.15
C VAL A 104 5.04 -0.96 -20.29
N LEU A 105 4.54 -0.96 -21.53
CA LEU A 105 5.36 -0.68 -22.72
C LEU A 105 5.57 0.83 -22.91
N SER A 106 4.52 1.61 -22.66
CA SER A 106 4.53 3.06 -22.74
C SER A 106 3.50 3.63 -21.79
N ALA A 107 3.72 4.86 -21.35
CA ALA A 107 2.78 5.65 -20.59
C ALA A 107 2.83 7.07 -21.13
N THR A 108 1.69 7.57 -21.57
CA THR A 108 1.52 8.89 -22.17
C THR A 108 0.51 9.67 -21.36
N PHE A 109 0.74 10.96 -21.20
CA PHE A 109 -0.17 11.82 -20.45
C PHE A 109 -0.29 13.17 -21.15
N ILE A 110 -1.52 13.65 -21.25
CA ILE A 110 -1.84 14.95 -21.82
C ILE A 110 -2.60 15.73 -20.76
N THR A 111 -2.19 16.96 -20.50
CA THR A 111 -2.80 17.84 -19.51
C THR A 111 -3.23 19.15 -20.15
N GLY A 112 -3.98 19.98 -19.40
CA GLY A 112 -4.33 21.34 -19.83
C GLY A 112 -3.16 22.34 -19.83
N HIS A 113 -1.92 21.85 -19.67
CA HIS A 113 -0.71 22.66 -19.73
C HIS A 113 -0.04 22.47 -21.10
N SER A 114 0.74 23.47 -21.55
CA SER A 114 1.41 23.40 -22.85
C SER A 114 2.33 22.18 -22.94
N SER A 115 2.47 21.62 -24.14
CA SER A 115 3.33 20.45 -24.40
C SER A 115 4.76 20.64 -23.92
N VAL A 116 5.29 21.87 -24.04
CA VAL A 116 6.63 22.27 -23.57
C VAL A 116 6.79 22.15 -22.05
N ALA A 117 5.71 22.30 -21.28
CA ALA A 117 5.73 22.28 -19.81
C ALA A 117 5.29 20.94 -19.20
N GLN A 118 4.96 19.91 -19.99
CA GLN A 118 4.38 18.65 -19.48
C GLN A 118 5.30 17.93 -18.49
N LYS A 119 6.62 17.92 -18.72
CA LYS A 119 7.59 17.28 -17.82
C LYS A 119 7.63 17.95 -16.45
N ASP A 120 7.69 19.28 -16.42
CA ASP A 120 7.71 20.06 -15.18
C ASP A 120 6.36 19.96 -14.45
N THR A 121 5.27 19.92 -15.21
CA THR A 121 3.91 19.69 -14.71
C THR A 121 3.79 18.34 -14.02
N ALA A 122 4.35 17.27 -14.62
CA ALA A 122 4.34 15.93 -14.03
C ALA A 122 5.12 15.87 -12.71
N ILE A 123 6.26 16.56 -12.63
CA ILE A 123 7.04 16.67 -11.38
C ILE A 123 6.24 17.41 -10.30
N ALA A 124 5.61 18.53 -10.66
CA ALA A 124 4.78 19.29 -9.75
C ALA A 124 3.54 18.50 -9.26
N MET A 125 2.89 17.72 -10.14
CA MET A 125 1.83 16.78 -9.76
C MET A 125 2.32 15.72 -8.77
N GLN A 126 3.51 15.15 -8.99
CA GLN A 126 4.11 14.16 -8.09
C GLN A 126 4.40 14.76 -6.70
N ASN A 127 4.72 16.05 -6.63
CA ASN A 127 4.98 16.77 -5.39
C ASN A 127 3.71 17.30 -4.69
N ASN A 128 2.52 17.09 -5.28
CA ASN A 128 1.24 17.66 -4.83
C ASN A 128 1.18 19.20 -4.85
N ASP A 129 1.92 19.84 -5.77
CA ASP A 129 1.89 21.29 -5.93
C ASP A 129 0.60 21.74 -6.63
N SER A 130 0.05 22.90 -6.24
CA SER A 130 -1.16 23.44 -6.87
C SER A 130 -0.82 24.10 -8.21
N ILE A 131 -0.93 23.34 -9.30
CA ILE A 131 -0.59 23.78 -10.66
C ILE A 131 -1.79 24.26 -11.49
N ILE A 132 -3.00 24.33 -10.94
CA ILE A 132 -4.22 24.71 -11.68
C ILE A 132 -4.15 26.18 -12.11
N VAL A 133 -4.27 26.42 -13.42
CA VAL A 133 -4.32 27.76 -14.01
C VAL A 133 -5.77 28.18 -14.18
N SER A 134 -6.10 29.44 -13.87
CA SER A 134 -7.44 29.98 -14.14
C SER A 134 -7.58 30.26 -15.63
N GLN A 135 -8.59 29.69 -16.28
CA GLN A 135 -8.87 29.89 -17.70
C GLN A 135 -10.38 30.05 -17.89
N VAL A 136 -10.77 30.83 -18.90
CA VAL A 136 -12.18 30.98 -19.27
C VAL A 136 -12.71 29.63 -19.78
N GLY A 137 -13.86 29.21 -19.26
CA GLY A 137 -14.56 28.00 -19.71
C GLY A 137 -14.83 28.02 -21.23
N ARG A 138 -14.93 26.85 -21.85
CA ARG A 138 -15.30 26.74 -23.29
C ARG A 138 -16.70 27.31 -23.58
N ASP A 139 -17.54 27.40 -22.57
CA ASP A 139 -18.86 28.03 -22.55
C ASP A 139 -18.81 29.56 -22.35
N GLY A 140 -17.61 30.15 -22.25
CA GLY A 140 -17.41 31.58 -22.02
C GLY A 140 -17.46 31.98 -20.54
N ASN A 141 -17.56 31.04 -19.60
CA ASN A 141 -17.61 31.36 -18.18
C ASN A 141 -16.24 31.79 -17.64
N GLU A 142 -16.12 33.04 -17.20
CA GLU A 142 -14.85 33.67 -16.80
C GLU A 142 -14.31 33.20 -15.43
N SER A 143 -15.07 32.41 -14.67
CA SER A 143 -14.82 32.19 -13.23
C SER A 143 -14.33 30.79 -12.84
N ALA A 144 -13.91 29.95 -13.78
CA ALA A 144 -13.47 28.59 -13.48
C ALA A 144 -11.95 28.50 -13.24
N ARG A 145 -11.54 28.10 -12.03
CA ARG A 145 -10.15 27.72 -11.75
C ARG A 145 -9.89 26.32 -12.36
N MET A 146 -9.62 26.28 -13.67
CA MET A 146 -9.56 25.05 -14.45
C MET A 146 -8.47 25.16 -15.55
N SER A 147 -7.55 24.20 -15.59
CA SER A 147 -6.61 24.02 -16.70
C SER A 147 -7.32 23.28 -17.84
N GLN A 148 -7.26 23.78 -19.08
CA GLN A 148 -7.88 23.15 -20.24
C GLN A 148 -6.85 22.82 -21.32
N ILE A 149 -7.08 21.72 -22.05
CA ILE A 149 -6.24 21.36 -23.22
C ILE A 149 -6.39 22.45 -24.27
N SER A 150 -5.26 22.91 -24.81
CA SER A 150 -5.21 23.97 -25.81
C SER A 150 -6.00 23.58 -27.06
N SER A 151 -6.99 24.37 -27.43
CA SER A 151 -7.73 24.27 -28.68
C SER A 151 -8.11 25.65 -29.18
N SER A 152 -8.37 25.78 -30.48
CA SER A 152 -8.92 27.01 -31.04
C SER A 152 -10.37 27.22 -30.56
N PRO A 153 -10.85 28.46 -30.40
CA PRO A 153 -12.25 28.76 -30.06
C PRO A 153 -13.27 28.19 -31.07
N GLN A 154 -12.83 27.94 -32.30
CA GLN A 154 -13.65 27.37 -33.38
C GLN A 154 -13.62 25.83 -33.40
N ASP A 155 -12.79 25.18 -32.60
CA ASP A 155 -12.67 23.73 -32.59
C ASP A 155 -13.88 23.10 -31.91
N SER A 156 -14.55 22.18 -32.62
CA SER A 156 -15.60 21.37 -32.01
C SER A 156 -15.02 20.49 -30.90
N MET A 157 -15.83 20.15 -29.90
CA MET A 157 -15.41 19.23 -28.83
C MET A 157 -14.97 17.86 -29.40
N GLU A 158 -15.61 17.45 -30.50
CA GLU A 158 -15.28 16.24 -31.25
C GLU A 158 -13.85 16.31 -31.80
N PHE A 159 -13.49 17.42 -32.44
CA PHE A 159 -12.15 17.64 -32.99
C PHE A 159 -11.08 17.58 -31.89
N VAL A 160 -11.36 18.17 -30.72
CA VAL A 160 -10.42 18.15 -29.59
C VAL A 160 -10.22 16.73 -29.06
N ILE A 161 -11.30 15.97 -28.85
CA ILE A 161 -11.22 14.58 -28.40
C ILE A 161 -10.47 13.71 -29.42
N MET A 162 -10.79 13.87 -30.70
CA MET A 162 -10.13 13.17 -31.80
C MET A 162 -8.62 13.45 -31.82
N ASN A 163 -8.23 14.72 -31.67
CA ASN A 163 -6.82 15.12 -31.63
C ASN A 163 -6.09 14.53 -30.41
N ILE A 164 -6.74 14.48 -29.24
CA ILE A 164 -6.19 13.83 -28.05
C ILE A 164 -5.98 12.33 -28.31
N PHE A 165 -6.95 11.64 -28.92
CA PHE A 165 -6.80 10.23 -29.26
C PHE A 165 -5.69 9.99 -30.29
N SER A 166 -5.62 10.77 -31.37
CA SER A 166 -4.52 10.68 -32.34
C SER A 166 -3.15 10.84 -31.67
N GLN A 167 -2.98 11.82 -30.78
CA GLN A 167 -1.72 12.01 -30.05
C GLN A 167 -1.40 10.81 -29.16
N MET A 168 -2.38 10.27 -28.43
CA MET A 168 -2.16 9.09 -27.60
C MET A 168 -1.83 7.84 -28.41
N ILE A 169 -2.42 7.68 -29.59
CA ILE A 169 -2.18 6.55 -30.49
C ILE A 169 -0.78 6.64 -31.12
N ALA A 170 -0.35 7.83 -31.53
CA ALA A 170 0.97 8.06 -32.13
C ALA A 170 2.13 7.64 -31.20
N ASP A 171 1.95 7.79 -29.89
CA ASP A 171 2.95 7.42 -28.89
C ASP A 171 2.93 5.92 -28.49
N ILE A 172 2.04 5.10 -29.08
CA ILE A 172 2.00 3.65 -28.83
C ILE A 172 3.20 2.99 -29.54
N PRO A 173 4.05 2.24 -28.82
CA PRO A 173 5.20 1.57 -29.42
C PRO A 173 4.78 0.28 -30.13
N PHE A 174 4.10 0.41 -31.28
CA PHE A 174 3.60 -0.72 -32.07
C PHE A 174 4.68 -1.75 -32.43
N THR A 175 5.93 -1.31 -32.60
CA THR A 175 7.09 -2.18 -32.87
C THR A 175 7.39 -3.19 -31.76
N GLN A 176 6.94 -2.94 -30.53
CA GLN A 176 7.13 -3.83 -29.39
C GLN A 176 5.95 -4.81 -29.20
N ILE A 177 4.85 -4.62 -29.94
CA ILE A 177 3.63 -5.41 -29.84
C ILE A 177 3.68 -6.50 -30.93
N PRO A 178 3.52 -7.80 -30.58
CA PRO A 178 3.47 -8.85 -31.59
C PRO A 178 2.25 -8.71 -32.52
N ASP A 179 2.45 -8.89 -33.84
CA ASP A 179 1.43 -8.71 -34.89
C ASP A 179 0.13 -9.49 -34.70
N LYS A 180 0.16 -10.59 -33.93
CA LYS A 180 -0.98 -11.49 -33.71
C LYS A 180 -1.60 -11.37 -32.32
N CYS A 181 -1.24 -10.33 -31.56
CA CYS A 181 -1.78 -10.11 -30.22
C CYS A 181 -3.07 -9.28 -30.30
N PRO A 182 -4.22 -9.77 -29.78
CA PRO A 182 -5.42 -8.94 -29.70
C PRO A 182 -5.19 -7.79 -28.71
N LEU A 183 -5.35 -6.55 -29.18
CA LEU A 183 -5.30 -5.38 -28.32
C LEU A 183 -6.68 -5.16 -27.68
N VAL A 184 -6.68 -4.99 -26.35
CA VAL A 184 -7.89 -4.62 -25.61
C VAL A 184 -7.70 -3.21 -25.07
N VAL A 185 -8.58 -2.31 -25.46
CA VAL A 185 -8.60 -0.92 -25.00
C VAL A 185 -9.70 -0.77 -23.94
N VAL A 186 -9.35 -0.16 -22.82
CA VAL A 186 -10.28 0.11 -21.72
C VAL A 186 -10.32 1.61 -21.49
N PHE A 187 -11.53 2.17 -21.52
CA PHE A 187 -11.77 3.58 -21.26
C PHE A 187 -12.27 3.78 -19.83
N ASP A 188 -11.57 4.61 -19.07
CA ASP A 188 -12.05 5.19 -17.82
C ASP A 188 -12.19 6.70 -18.03
N VAL A 189 -13.42 7.15 -18.27
CA VAL A 189 -13.69 8.52 -18.72
C VAL A 189 -14.82 9.13 -17.90
N THR A 190 -14.60 10.37 -17.45
CA THR A 190 -15.63 11.23 -16.86
C THR A 190 -15.95 12.34 -17.85
N THR A 191 -17.10 12.28 -18.51
CA THR A 191 -17.51 13.26 -19.53
C THR A 191 -19.01 13.51 -19.47
N SER A 192 -19.44 14.65 -20.02
CA SER A 192 -20.86 14.95 -20.29
C SER A 192 -21.37 14.32 -21.60
N LEU A 193 -20.47 13.77 -22.43
CA LEU A 193 -20.83 13.11 -23.69
C LEU A 193 -21.26 11.65 -23.47
N PRO A 194 -22.15 11.12 -24.31
CA PRO A 194 -22.46 9.69 -24.31
C PRO A 194 -21.22 8.83 -24.60
N LEU A 195 -21.09 7.69 -23.90
CA LEU A 195 -19.96 6.77 -24.08
C LEU A 195 -19.87 6.20 -25.51
N GLU A 196 -20.99 6.07 -26.21
CA GLU A 196 -21.05 5.63 -27.60
C GLU A 196 -20.28 6.57 -28.53
N ASN A 197 -20.42 7.89 -28.32
CA ASN A 197 -19.69 8.89 -29.10
C ASN A 197 -18.18 8.79 -28.85
N ILE A 198 -17.77 8.53 -27.60
CA ILE A 198 -16.34 8.37 -27.26
C ILE A 198 -15.74 7.17 -28.00
N ARG A 199 -16.46 6.04 -28.03
CA ARG A 199 -16.02 4.85 -28.77
C ARG A 199 -15.93 5.13 -30.27
N HIS A 200 -16.93 5.79 -30.83
CA HIS A 200 -16.93 6.21 -32.22
C HIS A 200 -15.71 7.08 -32.56
N TYR A 201 -15.41 8.09 -31.74
CA TYR A 201 -14.24 8.95 -31.96
C TYR A 201 -12.91 8.20 -31.81
N TRP A 202 -12.83 7.23 -30.89
CA TRP A 202 -11.65 6.37 -30.79
C TRP A 202 -11.44 5.52 -32.05
N ASP A 203 -12.49 4.87 -32.54
CA ASP A 203 -12.41 4.01 -33.73
C ASP A 203 -12.03 4.82 -34.98
N GLU A 204 -12.55 6.03 -35.10
CA GLU A 204 -12.20 6.96 -36.19
C GLU A 204 -10.73 7.42 -36.11
N ALA A 205 -10.25 7.82 -34.93
CA ALA A 205 -8.84 8.18 -34.71
C ALA A 205 -7.92 6.98 -35.03
N TRP A 206 -8.30 5.79 -34.55
CA TRP A 206 -7.56 4.55 -34.76
C TRP A 206 -7.41 4.20 -36.24
N GLN A 207 -8.51 4.24 -36.99
CA GLN A 207 -8.47 3.97 -38.42
C GLN A 207 -7.57 4.97 -39.15
N LYS A 208 -7.67 6.26 -38.83
CA LYS A 208 -6.88 7.32 -39.47
C LYS A 208 -5.38 7.12 -39.30
N GLU A 209 -4.94 6.78 -38.08
CA GLU A 209 -3.52 6.51 -37.81
C GLU A 209 -3.05 5.19 -38.45
N GLN A 210 -3.89 4.17 -38.53
CA GLN A 210 -3.53 2.89 -39.15
C GLN A 210 -3.18 3.01 -40.65
N TYR A 211 -3.84 3.92 -41.37
CA TYR A 211 -3.45 4.26 -42.75
C TYR A 211 -2.11 4.98 -42.82
N HIS A 212 -1.73 5.74 -41.79
CA HIS A 212 -0.46 6.44 -41.73
C HIS A 212 0.73 5.50 -41.49
N PHE A 213 0.53 4.43 -40.71
CA PHE A 213 1.56 3.42 -40.42
C PHE A 213 1.69 2.30 -41.49
N SER A 214 0.80 2.27 -42.49
CA SER A 214 0.80 1.24 -43.55
C SER A 214 1.44 1.69 -44.88
N CYS A 215 1.95 2.93 -44.96
CA CYS A 215 2.73 3.47 -46.08
C CYS A 215 4.20 3.61 -45.70
#